data_AF-A0A955MXR7-F1
#
_entry.id   AF-A0A955MXR7-F1
#
_cell.length_a   1.000
_cell.length_b   1.000
_cell.length_c   1.000
_cell.angle_alpha   90.00
_cell.angle_beta   90.00
_cell.angle_gamma   90.00
#
_symmetry.space_group_name_H-M   'P 1'
#
loop_
_entity.id
_entity.type
_entity.pdbx_description
1 polymer ?
#
loop_
_entity_poly.entity_id
_entity_poly.type
_entity_poly.pdbx_seq_one_letter_code
_entity_poly.pdbx_strand_id
1 'polypeptide(L)'
;IGFLVDIYDYIQLQWNRYVLDYSKDNQRDLLDIASRGLGYLSTHLLALRITIANLQNAIAGLLFLVFLVWLLREIAPEITPYIQAWSLRLPELNLFGRNRNRHHLATRCFLKIEREFKKRGITRSPWETPRHFMEGIRKSIPSVSETCQQFLALYYAARFGNGEQAESWSDEIRDATATLLKASKETT
;
A
#
# COMPACT_ATOMS: atom_id res chain seq x y z
N ILE A 1 -7.09 -3.85 14.50
CA ILE A 1 -6.98 -2.48 13.92
C ILE A 1 -5.98 -2.42 12.76
N GLY A 2 -4.75 -2.96 12.90
CA GLY A 2 -3.69 -2.73 11.90
C GLY A 2 -3.93 -3.21 10.47
N PHE A 3 -4.68 -4.30 10.24
CA PHE A 3 -4.96 -4.78 8.88
C PHE A 3 -5.88 -3.84 8.07
N LEU A 4 -6.95 -3.31 8.69
CA LEU A 4 -7.84 -2.35 8.01
C LEU A 4 -7.10 -1.03 7.71
N VAL A 5 -6.17 -0.62 8.58
CA VAL A 5 -5.29 0.53 8.33
C VAL A 5 -4.33 0.22 7.19
N ASP A 6 -3.78 -0.99 7.07
CA ASP A 6 -2.92 -1.39 5.95
C ASP A 6 -3.70 -1.41 4.61
N ILE A 7 -4.95 -1.88 4.60
CA ILE A 7 -5.84 -1.82 3.43
C ILE A 7 -6.20 -0.37 3.11
N TYR A 8 -6.56 0.41 4.12
CA TYR A 8 -6.92 1.82 3.93
C TYR A 8 -5.74 2.61 3.39
N ASP A 9 -4.54 2.47 3.96
CA ASP A 9 -3.31 3.09 3.44
C ASP A 9 -3.03 2.65 2.02
N TYR A 10 -3.23 1.36 1.69
CA TYR A 10 -3.08 0.85 0.34
C TYR A 10 -4.06 1.52 -0.64
N ILE A 11 -5.35 1.56 -0.31
CA ILE A 11 -6.39 2.18 -1.13
C ILE A 11 -6.16 3.69 -1.24
N GLN A 12 -5.84 4.36 -0.14
CA GLN A 12 -5.56 5.78 -0.08
C GLN A 12 -4.33 6.14 -0.89
N LEU A 13 -3.26 5.34 -0.87
CA LEU A 13 -2.08 5.58 -1.70
C LEU A 13 -2.38 5.35 -3.19
N GLN A 14 -3.16 4.33 -3.55
CA GLN A 14 -3.62 4.13 -4.93
C GLN A 14 -4.51 5.30 -5.40
N TRP A 15 -5.40 5.79 -4.54
CA TRP A 15 -6.25 6.94 -4.79
C TRP A 15 -5.45 8.24 -4.91
N ASN A 16 -4.54 8.52 -3.97
CA ASN A 16 -3.66 9.69 -4.02
C ASN A 16 -2.79 9.67 -5.28
N ARG A 17 -2.27 8.52 -5.68
CA ARG A 17 -1.58 8.35 -6.97
C ARG A 17 -2.50 8.65 -8.15
N TYR A 18 -3.75 8.20 -8.11
CA TYR A 18 -4.71 8.47 -9.16
C TYR A 18 -5.07 9.96 -9.24
N VAL A 19 -5.38 10.59 -8.10
CA VAL A 19 -5.90 11.97 -7.99
C VAL A 19 -4.82 13.04 -8.06
N LEU A 20 -3.69 12.86 -7.35
CA LEU A 20 -2.63 13.88 -7.25
C LEU A 20 -1.62 13.79 -8.40
N ASP A 21 -1.37 12.58 -8.91
CA ASP A 21 -0.43 12.32 -10.02
C ASP A 21 -1.14 12.29 -11.38
N TYR A 22 -2.22 13.06 -11.47
CA TYR A 22 -3.08 13.20 -12.64
C TYR A 22 -2.34 13.95 -13.76
N SER A 23 -1.39 13.29 -14.44
CA SER A 23 -0.70 13.88 -15.58
C SER A 23 -1.69 14.23 -16.70
N LYS A 24 -1.36 15.25 -17.49
CA LYS A 24 -2.20 15.72 -18.62
C LYS A 24 -2.52 14.60 -19.63
N ASP A 25 -1.63 13.63 -19.78
CA ASP A 25 -1.85 12.47 -20.67
C ASP A 25 -2.98 11.57 -20.14
N ASN A 26 -3.10 11.43 -18.81
CA ASN A 26 -4.20 10.69 -18.20
C ASN A 26 -5.53 11.43 -18.30
N GLN A 27 -5.52 12.77 -18.30
CA GLN A 27 -6.72 13.56 -18.56
C GLN A 27 -7.20 13.33 -20.00
N ARG A 28 -6.28 13.24 -20.96
CA ARG A 28 -6.60 12.96 -22.36
C ARG A 28 -7.17 11.56 -22.55
N ASP A 29 -6.56 10.52 -21.98
CA ASP A 29 -7.08 9.16 -22.09
C ASP A 29 -8.46 9.02 -21.43
N LEU A 30 -8.67 9.63 -20.26
CA LEU A 30 -9.96 9.58 -19.60
C LEU A 30 -11.03 10.39 -20.34
N LEU A 31 -10.65 11.54 -20.92
CA LEU A 31 -11.54 12.32 -21.77
C LEU A 31 -11.86 11.57 -23.07
N ASP A 32 -10.91 10.84 -23.66
CA ASP A 32 -11.14 10.06 -24.88
C ASP A 32 -12.03 8.84 -24.59
N ILE A 33 -11.81 8.14 -23.47
CA ILE A 33 -12.70 7.06 -23.00
C ILE A 33 -14.10 7.62 -22.68
N ALA A 34 -14.17 8.77 -22.01
CA ALA A 34 -15.44 9.42 -21.66
C ALA A 34 -16.19 9.94 -22.89
N SER A 35 -15.50 10.51 -23.89
CA SER A 35 -16.12 11.00 -25.12
C SER A 35 -16.61 9.85 -26.00
N ARG A 36 -15.86 8.74 -26.06
CA ARG A 36 -16.31 7.50 -26.73
C ARG A 36 -17.49 6.87 -25.99
N GLY A 37 -17.47 6.88 -24.65
CA GLY A 37 -18.57 6.43 -23.81
C GLY A 37 -19.84 7.27 -23.95
N LEU A 38 -19.72 8.60 -24.00
CA LEU A 38 -20.84 9.52 -24.18
C LEU A 38 -21.53 9.38 -25.55
N GLY A 39 -20.77 9.09 -26.61
CA GLY A 39 -21.34 8.74 -27.92
C GLY A 39 -22.12 7.42 -27.92
N TYR A 40 -21.73 6.47 -27.07
CA TYR A 40 -22.41 5.17 -26.93
C TYR A 40 -23.66 5.24 -26.03
N LEU A 41 -23.66 6.13 -25.02
CA LEU A 41 -24.74 6.31 -24.05
C LEU A 41 -26.02 6.90 -24.67
N SER A 42 -25.91 7.72 -25.72
CA SER A 42 -27.07 8.33 -26.39
C SER A 42 -27.91 7.31 -27.17
N THR A 43 -27.30 6.22 -27.66
CA THR A 43 -27.96 5.15 -28.43
C THR A 43 -28.47 3.99 -27.57
N HIS A 44 -28.07 3.87 -26.30
CA HIS A 44 -28.32 2.65 -25.50
C HIS A 44 -28.77 2.92 -24.05
N LEU A 45 -29.79 3.75 -23.85
CA LEU A 45 -30.37 4.04 -22.53
C LEU A 45 -30.81 2.78 -21.74
N LEU A 46 -31.29 1.73 -22.43
CA LEU A 46 -31.60 0.45 -21.79
C LEU A 46 -30.35 -0.30 -21.31
N ALA A 47 -29.27 -0.30 -22.11
CA ALA A 47 -28.00 -0.88 -21.68
C ALA A 47 -27.40 -0.10 -20.51
N LEU A 48 -27.60 1.22 -20.47
CA LEU A 48 -27.20 2.11 -19.39
C LEU A 48 -27.88 1.72 -18.06
N ARG A 49 -29.18 1.40 -18.09
CA ARG A 49 -29.89 0.92 -16.89
C ARG A 49 -29.36 -0.42 -16.39
N ILE A 50 -29.04 -1.33 -17.30
CA ILE A 50 -28.46 -2.65 -16.96
C ILE A 50 -27.04 -2.47 -16.40
N THR A 51 -26.21 -1.60 -16.98
CA THR A 51 -24.87 -1.33 -16.47
C THR A 51 -24.90 -0.65 -15.11
N ILE A 52 -25.83 0.29 -14.86
CA ILE A 52 -26.01 0.89 -13.53
C ILE A 52 -26.42 -0.17 -12.50
N ALA A 53 -27.38 -1.04 -12.83
CA ALA A 53 -27.81 -2.10 -11.91
C ALA A 53 -26.67 -3.08 -11.60
N ASN A 54 -25.89 -3.47 -12.60
CA ASN A 54 -24.72 -4.31 -12.43
C ASN A 54 -23.63 -3.61 -11.60
N LEU A 55 -23.43 -2.31 -11.79
CA LEU A 55 -22.50 -1.50 -11.00
C LEU A 55 -22.95 -1.42 -9.54
N GLN A 56 -24.25 -1.22 -9.28
CA GLN A 56 -24.81 -1.22 -7.93
C GLN A 56 -24.59 -2.57 -7.24
N ASN A 57 -24.84 -3.69 -7.93
CA ASN A 57 -24.58 -5.02 -7.39
C ASN A 57 -23.09 -5.25 -7.12
N ALA A 58 -22.21 -4.78 -8.00
CA ALA A 58 -20.77 -4.85 -7.79
C ALA A 58 -20.32 -4.04 -6.56
N ILE A 59 -20.84 -2.82 -6.40
CA ILE A 59 -20.57 -1.97 -5.23
C ILE A 59 -21.10 -2.64 -3.96
N ALA A 60 -22.34 -3.16 -3.98
CA ALA A 60 -22.93 -3.86 -2.86
C ALA A 60 -22.11 -5.10 -2.47
N GLY A 61 -21.66 -5.89 -3.44
CA GLY A 61 -20.77 -7.04 -3.23
C GLY A 61 -19.42 -6.63 -2.63
N LEU A 62 -18.83 -5.53 -3.10
CA LEU A 62 -17.60 -4.97 -2.54
C LEU A 62 -17.80 -4.55 -1.06
N LEU A 63 -18.88 -3.82 -0.77
CA LEU A 63 -19.20 -3.40 0.59
C LEU A 63 -19.46 -4.60 1.51
N PHE A 64 -20.13 -5.63 1.00
CA PHE A 64 -20.35 -6.87 1.74
C PHE A 64 -19.05 -7.60 2.05
N LEU A 65 -18.09 -7.64 1.12
CA LEU A 65 -16.75 -8.20 1.37
C LEU A 65 -15.99 -7.41 2.43
N VAL A 66 -16.04 -6.07 2.37
CA VAL A 66 -15.45 -5.20 3.40
C VAL A 66 -16.08 -5.47 4.77
N PHE A 67 -17.39 -5.63 4.82
CA PHE A 67 -18.12 -6.01 6.04
C PHE A 67 -17.71 -7.40 6.54
N LEU A 68 -17.57 -8.39 5.67
CA LEU A 68 -17.13 -9.75 6.03
C LEU A 68 -15.72 -9.74 6.65
N VAL A 69 -14.81 -8.99 6.05
CA VAL A 69 -13.45 -8.79 6.58
C VAL A 69 -13.49 -8.12 7.96
N TRP A 70 -14.36 -7.12 8.13
CA TRP A 70 -14.58 -6.47 9.42
C TRP A 70 -15.17 -7.43 10.46
N LEU A 71 -16.14 -8.28 10.06
CA LEU A 71 -16.80 -9.25 10.92
C LEU A 71 -15.84 -10.37 11.36
N LEU A 72 -15.07 -10.94 10.44
CA LEU A 72 -14.05 -11.95 10.73
C LEU A 72 -13.03 -11.44 11.75
N ARG A 73 -12.65 -10.17 11.64
CA ARG A 73 -11.78 -9.53 12.62
C ARG A 73 -12.41 -9.46 14.00
N GLU A 74 -13.70 -9.13 14.10
CA GLU A 74 -14.39 -8.97 15.37
C GLU A 74 -14.59 -10.31 16.09
N ILE A 75 -14.89 -11.36 15.33
CA ILE A 75 -15.14 -12.71 15.87
C ILE A 75 -13.83 -13.43 16.21
N ALA A 76 -12.75 -13.20 15.46
CA ALA A 76 -11.51 -13.97 15.58
C ALA A 76 -10.25 -13.07 15.61
N PRO A 77 -9.99 -12.38 16.73
CA PRO A 77 -8.83 -11.49 16.86
C PRO A 77 -7.49 -12.23 16.72
N GLU A 78 -7.44 -13.54 17.01
CA GLU A 78 -6.25 -14.38 16.87
C GLU A 78 -5.78 -14.57 15.43
N ILE A 79 -6.66 -14.37 14.44
CA ILE A 79 -6.35 -14.51 13.01
C ILE A 79 -5.67 -13.23 12.46
N THR A 80 -5.74 -12.12 13.21
CA THR A 80 -5.20 -10.81 12.81
C THR A 80 -3.71 -10.82 12.38
N PRO A 81 -2.78 -11.53 13.06
CA PRO A 81 -1.37 -11.56 12.67
C PRO A 81 -1.14 -12.21 11.30
N TYR A 82 -1.86 -13.29 11.00
CA TYR A 82 -1.77 -14.00 9.73
C TYR A 82 -2.25 -13.12 8.57
N ILE A 83 -3.38 -12.43 8.77
CA ILE A 83 -3.94 -11.52 7.77
C ILE A 83 -3.02 -10.31 7.56
N GLN A 84 -2.35 -9.81 8.60
CA GLN A 84 -1.34 -8.74 8.48
C GLN A 84 -0.06 -9.16 7.74
N ALA A 85 0.34 -10.42 7.84
CA ALA A 85 1.44 -10.96 7.04
C ALA A 85 1.00 -11.15 5.58
N TRP A 86 -0.25 -11.56 5.38
CA TRP A 86 -0.83 -11.70 4.05
C TRP A 86 -1.00 -10.36 3.33
N SER A 87 -1.32 -9.27 4.05
CA SER A 87 -1.44 -7.92 3.47
C SER A 87 -0.13 -7.38 2.86
N LEU A 88 1.01 -7.87 3.34
CA LEU A 88 2.35 -7.58 2.79
C LEU A 88 2.64 -8.36 1.51
N ARG A 89 1.98 -9.51 1.34
CA ARG A 89 2.10 -10.40 0.19
C ARG A 89 0.98 -10.22 -0.83
N LEU A 90 0.04 -9.30 -0.59
CA LEU A 90 -1.01 -9.03 -1.56
C LEU A 90 -0.35 -8.65 -2.90
N PRO A 91 -0.70 -9.33 -4.01
CA PRO A 91 -0.21 -8.94 -5.31
C PRO A 91 -0.59 -7.48 -5.54
N GLU A 92 0.34 -6.71 -6.08
CA GLU A 92 0.04 -5.32 -6.44
C GLU A 92 -1.02 -5.37 -7.54
N LEU A 93 -2.28 -5.20 -7.14
CA LEU A 93 -3.40 -5.20 -8.06
C LEU A 93 -3.18 -4.04 -9.02
N ASN A 94 -2.72 -4.37 -10.22
CA ASN A 94 -2.38 -3.42 -11.27
C ASN A 94 -3.67 -2.94 -11.95
N LEU A 95 -4.64 -2.49 -11.14
CA LEU A 95 -5.99 -2.07 -11.56
C LEU A 95 -5.95 -0.96 -12.61
N PHE A 96 -4.82 -0.27 -12.75
CA PHE A 96 -4.63 0.83 -13.69
C PHE A 96 -3.39 0.67 -14.59
N GLY A 97 -2.90 -0.56 -14.79
CA GLY A 97 -1.96 -0.92 -15.87
C GLY A 97 -0.67 -0.09 -15.97
N ARG A 98 -0.20 0.51 -14.87
CA ARG A 98 0.94 1.43 -14.88
C ARG A 98 2.17 0.81 -14.22
N ASN A 99 3.18 0.56 -15.03
CA ASN A 99 4.48 -0.03 -14.70
C ASN A 99 5.41 0.93 -13.90
N ARG A 100 4.90 1.51 -12.80
CA ARG A 100 5.62 2.43 -11.89
C ARG A 100 5.58 2.00 -10.42
N ASN A 101 5.37 0.71 -10.15
CA ASN A 101 5.09 0.16 -8.82
C ASN A 101 6.24 0.22 -7.78
N ARG A 102 7.46 0.51 -8.22
CA ARG A 102 8.69 0.36 -7.43
C ARG A 102 8.75 1.25 -6.19
N HIS A 103 8.42 2.52 -6.33
CA HIS A 103 8.47 3.47 -5.21
C HIS A 103 7.44 3.19 -4.11
N HIS A 104 6.37 2.47 -4.46
CA HIS A 104 5.22 2.28 -3.60
C HIS A 104 5.46 1.20 -2.55
N LEU A 105 6.07 0.07 -2.93
CA LEU A 105 6.41 -1.00 -2.00
C LEU A 105 7.33 -0.49 -0.88
N ALA A 106 8.42 0.21 -1.24
CA ALA A 106 9.35 0.76 -0.26
C ALA A 106 8.68 1.76 0.69
N THR A 107 7.80 2.62 0.17
CA THR A 107 7.04 3.57 0.99
C THR A 107 6.08 2.86 1.94
N ARG A 108 5.36 1.83 1.48
CA ARG A 108 4.47 1.04 2.34
C ARG A 108 5.22 0.32 3.45
N CYS A 109 6.35 -0.31 3.13
CA CYS A 109 7.19 -0.96 4.12
C CYS A 109 7.68 0.03 5.17
N PHE A 110 8.14 1.21 4.75
CA PHE A 110 8.57 2.27 5.66
C PHE A 110 7.45 2.74 6.61
N LEU A 111 6.27 3.05 6.08
CA LEU A 111 5.11 3.48 6.89
C LEU A 111 4.68 2.40 7.89
N LYS A 112 4.79 1.11 7.51
CA LYS A 112 4.48 0.01 8.43
C LYS A 112 5.48 -0.08 9.57
N ILE A 113 6.77 0.08 9.30
CA ILE A 113 7.82 0.16 10.32
C ILE A 113 7.54 1.35 11.25
N GLU A 114 7.31 2.53 10.68
CA GLU A 114 7.00 3.76 11.44
C GLU A 114 5.81 3.56 12.38
N ARG A 115 4.72 2.94 11.91
CA ARG A 115 3.54 2.66 12.73
C ARG A 115 3.82 1.69 13.87
N GLU A 116 4.55 0.60 13.64
CA GLU A 116 4.85 -0.37 14.70
C GLU A 116 5.82 0.20 15.75
N PHE A 117 6.81 0.98 15.33
CA PHE A 117 7.74 1.64 16.24
C PHE A 117 7.11 2.81 17.01
N LYS A 118 6.15 3.53 16.41
CA LYS A 118 5.37 4.56 17.10
C LYS A 118 4.59 3.99 18.29
N LYS A 119 4.04 2.78 18.17
CA LYS A 119 3.38 2.09 19.30
C LYS A 119 4.32 1.80 20.46
N ARG A 120 5.64 1.82 20.21
CA ARG A 120 6.71 1.58 21.18
C ARG A 120 7.34 2.86 21.71
N GLY A 121 6.76 4.02 21.39
CA GLY A 121 7.26 5.32 21.81
C GLY A 121 8.34 5.92 20.89
N ILE A 122 8.81 5.20 19.86
CA ILE A 122 9.75 5.73 18.89
C ILE A 122 8.95 6.41 17.77
N THR A 123 8.79 7.73 17.87
CA THR A 123 7.97 8.52 16.94
C THR A 123 8.84 9.37 16.02
N ARG A 124 8.54 9.35 14.72
CA ARG A 124 9.20 10.19 13.72
C ARG A 124 8.65 11.62 13.76
N SER A 125 9.52 12.62 13.69
CA SER A 125 9.09 14.02 13.50
C SER A 125 8.71 14.30 12.03
N PRO A 126 7.80 15.26 11.74
CA PRO A 126 7.36 15.53 10.36
C PRO A 126 8.50 15.88 9.37
N TRP A 127 9.55 16.54 9.85
CA TRP A 127 10.73 16.94 9.07
C TRP A 127 11.85 15.89 9.05
N GLU A 128 11.68 14.79 9.78
CA GLU A 128 12.72 13.80 9.96
C GLU A 128 12.78 12.85 8.75
N THR A 129 13.96 12.70 8.14
CA THR A 129 14.12 11.81 6.98
C THR A 129 14.06 10.34 7.40
N PRO A 130 13.75 9.41 6.46
CA PRO A 130 13.79 7.97 6.74
C PRO A 130 15.12 7.51 7.36
N ARG A 131 16.24 8.13 6.95
CA ARG A 131 17.56 7.86 7.52
C ARG A 131 17.66 8.21 9.00
N HIS A 132 17.20 9.41 9.38
CA HIS A 132 17.23 9.83 10.78
C HIS A 132 16.34 8.94 11.66
N PHE A 133 15.14 8.61 11.17
CA PHE A 133 14.22 7.73 11.87
C PHE A 133 14.83 6.34 12.12
N MET A 134 15.45 5.75 11.09
CA MET A 134 16.13 4.47 11.22
C MET A 134 17.32 4.55 12.16
N GLU A 135 18.09 5.65 12.16
CA GLU A 135 19.18 5.85 13.12
C GLU A 135 18.65 5.91 14.57
N GLY A 136 17.46 6.48 14.79
CA GLY A 136 16.76 6.42 16.07
C GLY A 136 16.48 4.98 16.50
N ILE A 137 15.93 4.15 15.59
CA ILE A 137 15.70 2.73 15.84
C ILE A 137 17.01 2.01 16.18
N ARG A 138 18.10 2.26 15.44
CA ARG A 138 19.42 1.66 15.69
C ARG A 138 19.97 1.98 17.07
N LYS A 139 19.77 3.21 17.55
CA LYS A 139 20.20 3.63 18.90
C LYS A 139 19.39 2.94 20.00
N SER A 140 18.09 2.75 19.78
CA SER A 140 17.21 2.10 20.75
C SER A 140 17.34 0.58 20.75
N ILE A 141 17.63 -0.04 19.59
CA ILE A 141 17.74 -1.50 19.43
C ILE A 141 19.01 -1.80 18.62
N PRO A 142 20.17 -1.94 19.27
CA PRO A 142 21.44 -2.18 18.57
C PRO A 142 21.48 -3.46 17.75
N SER A 143 20.70 -4.48 18.13
CA SER A 143 20.65 -5.78 17.44
C SER A 143 20.12 -5.72 16.01
N VAL A 144 19.35 -4.68 15.64
CA VAL A 144 18.82 -4.49 14.27
C VAL A 144 19.63 -3.50 13.44
N SER A 145 20.82 -3.11 13.92
CA SER A 145 21.63 -2.05 13.29
C SER A 145 21.92 -2.32 11.82
N GLU A 146 22.31 -3.55 11.49
CA GLU A 146 22.60 -3.99 10.12
C GLU A 146 21.33 -4.03 9.25
N THR A 147 20.24 -4.59 9.77
CA THR A 147 18.94 -4.64 9.06
C THR A 147 18.41 -3.24 8.74
N CYS A 148 18.57 -2.27 9.65
CA CYS A 148 18.20 -0.88 9.40
C CYS A 148 19.02 -0.25 8.26
N GLN A 149 20.32 -0.54 8.18
CA GLN A 149 21.17 -0.08 7.08
C GLN A 149 20.79 -0.73 5.75
N GLN A 150 20.58 -2.05 5.76
CA GLN A 150 20.12 -2.78 4.58
C GLN A 150 18.78 -2.24 4.07
N PHE A 151 17.81 -2.04 4.96
CA PHE A 151 16.52 -1.47 4.61
C PHE A 151 16.66 -0.07 3.98
N LEU A 152 17.51 0.80 4.53
CA LEU A 152 17.75 2.14 3.97
C LEU A 152 18.37 2.08 2.58
N ALA A 153 19.34 1.20 2.36
CA ALA A 153 19.95 1.01 1.05
C ALA A 153 18.90 0.58 0.01
N LEU A 154 18.09 -0.42 0.34
CA LEU A 154 17.00 -0.90 -0.49
C LEU A 154 15.92 0.18 -0.72
N TYR A 155 15.59 0.94 0.32
CA TYR A 155 14.62 2.04 0.23
C TYR A 155 15.10 3.11 -0.75
N TYR A 156 16.36 3.54 -0.66
CA TYR A 156 16.91 4.55 -1.57
C TYR A 156 17.10 4.01 -2.98
N ALA A 157 17.53 2.76 -3.15
CA ALA A 157 17.59 2.11 -4.45
C ALA A 157 16.21 2.02 -5.11
N ALA A 158 15.17 1.64 -4.34
CA ALA A 158 13.80 1.59 -4.84
C ALA A 158 13.24 2.98 -5.19
N ARG A 159 13.65 4.04 -4.47
CA ARG A 159 13.12 5.39 -4.65
C ARG A 159 13.84 6.21 -5.71
N PHE A 160 15.15 6.05 -5.83
CA PHE A 160 16.03 6.90 -6.64
C PHE A 160 16.94 6.12 -7.60
N GLY A 161 16.95 4.78 -7.53
CA GLY A 161 17.79 3.94 -8.37
C GLY A 161 17.25 3.76 -9.79
N ASN A 162 18.16 3.41 -10.71
CA ASN A 162 17.83 3.09 -12.09
C ASN A 162 17.11 1.74 -12.17
N GLY A 163 16.10 1.68 -13.02
CA GLY A 163 15.02 0.69 -12.96
C GLY A 163 15.33 -0.76 -13.32
N GLU A 164 16.58 -1.17 -13.52
CA GLU A 164 16.90 -2.51 -14.05
C GLU A 164 16.93 -3.61 -12.98
N GLN A 165 17.03 -3.26 -11.68
CA GLN A 165 17.17 -4.24 -10.59
C GLN A 165 15.88 -4.49 -9.78
N ALA A 166 14.71 -4.24 -10.39
CA ALA A 166 13.45 -4.05 -9.67
C ALA A 166 12.91 -5.26 -8.91
N GLU A 167 13.05 -6.46 -9.46
CA GLU A 167 12.53 -7.68 -8.82
C GLU A 167 13.41 -8.12 -7.65
N SER A 168 14.74 -7.99 -7.78
CA SER A 168 15.72 -8.41 -6.76
C SER A 168 15.51 -7.73 -5.41
N TRP A 169 15.35 -6.40 -5.38
CA TRP A 169 15.23 -5.70 -4.10
C TRP A 169 13.84 -5.85 -3.46
N SER A 170 12.82 -6.30 -4.21
CA SER A 170 11.43 -6.31 -3.73
C SER A 170 11.17 -7.34 -2.65
N ASP A 171 11.83 -8.49 -2.71
CA ASP A 171 11.76 -9.51 -1.66
C ASP A 171 12.71 -9.17 -0.51
N GLU A 172 13.91 -8.69 -0.83
CA GLU A 172 14.88 -8.24 0.18
C GLU A 172 14.30 -7.13 1.09
N ILE A 173 13.58 -6.16 0.52
CA ILE A 173 12.98 -5.08 1.33
C ILE A 173 11.83 -5.59 2.20
N ARG A 174 11.07 -6.59 1.73
CA ARG A 174 10.00 -7.23 2.51
C ARG A 174 10.59 -8.02 3.68
N ASP A 175 11.68 -8.74 3.45
CA ASP A 175 12.35 -9.54 4.47
C ASP A 175 13.04 -8.67 5.53
N ALA A 176 13.73 -7.61 5.09
CA ALA A 176 14.28 -6.60 6.00
C ALA A 176 13.16 -5.95 6.85
N THR A 177 12.02 -5.65 6.23
CA THR A 177 10.84 -5.12 6.94
C THR A 177 10.33 -6.12 7.97
N ALA A 178 10.11 -7.38 7.58
CA ALA A 178 9.61 -8.43 8.47
C ALA A 178 10.53 -8.62 9.68
N THR A 179 11.84 -8.59 9.46
CA THR A 179 12.86 -8.70 10.51
C THR A 179 12.77 -7.52 11.50
N LEU A 180 12.68 -6.28 11.01
CA LEU A 180 12.50 -5.10 11.86
C LEU A 180 11.19 -5.14 12.65
N LEU A 181 10.10 -5.61 12.03
CA LEU A 181 8.81 -5.77 12.70
C LEU A 181 8.87 -6.86 13.79
N LYS A 182 9.58 -7.97 13.54
CA LYS A 182 9.79 -9.02 14.53
C LYS A 182 10.62 -8.53 15.72
N ALA A 183 11.75 -7.89 15.45
CA ALA A 183 12.63 -7.35 16.47
C ALA A 183 11.94 -6.27 17.31
N SER A 184 11.04 -5.49 16.70
CA SER A 184 10.16 -4.62 17.46
C SER A 184 9.46 -5.46 18.53
N LYS A 185 8.71 -6.51 18.17
CA LYS A 185 7.92 -7.35 19.10
C LYS A 185 8.71 -7.87 20.30
N GLU A 186 9.95 -8.29 20.09
CA GLU A 186 10.82 -8.93 21.09
C GLU A 186 11.37 -7.96 22.16
N THR A 187 11.30 -6.64 21.96
CA THR A 187 11.81 -5.65 22.92
C THR A 187 10.79 -5.29 24.01
N THR A 188 9.83 -6.19 24.30
CA THR A 188 8.75 -6.00 25.29
C THR A 188 8.81 -7.12 26.31
#